data_AF-A0A0B6CPG3-F1
#
_entry.id   AF-A0A0B6CPG3-F1
#
_cell.length_a   1.000
_cell.length_b   1.000
_cell.length_c   1.000
_cell.angle_alpha   90.00
_cell.angle_beta   90.00
_cell.angle_gamma   90.00
#
_symmetry.space_group_name_H-M   'P 1'
#
loop_
_entity.id
_entity.type
_entity.pdbx_description
1 polymer ?
#
loop_
_entity_poly.entity_id
_entity_poly.type
_entity_poly.pdbx_seq_one_letter_code
_entity_poly.pdbx_strand_id
1 'polypeptide(L)'
;MIKKTIITSLLIASSAIAFANSSVPSNTSSANSSDRVMAGYLDITAMGSADSVDLSQVAKDGYNEAVISFATVDANNNISFKDDYEALAAKKIQQAKDAGLKVLISVGGENNTYTPNGTDAKGLAQNIVNFLNKYGLDGIDFDIEIVETATNNGTYLRDVITNIKDIDSSKLVVIAPQINNDKLVSTGNDEFYAPLFSQANKILNLVDYVFVQNYNTTPEQNPKFVQDAFKITTDYIGSKTAKVVIGYPTAAQAAGAATVYFPHFDDDYNNPPAKSSALTTYDAMKSVYDNLGNIPEDTKFAGFMGWSLNVDYVPEAYNTGSVKYPAHGVGDFGYYMSPCALDSSKCAKIPDEKETPKTATILVHNNSPKYGFDGGITFTSSNGSINTPGYVSPTGGAASATSPIGTSITVAPKITWYAKPLSCPNKMDTTKYSRAEIYVADNPSAPGTLAINCDFGN
;
A
#
# COMPACT_ATOMS: atom_id res chain seq x y z
N MET A 1 29.19 84.37 -20.78
CA MET A 1 30.28 83.38 -20.81
C MET A 1 29.73 82.04 -20.37
N ILE A 2 29.53 81.11 -21.30
CA ILE A 2 29.00 79.77 -21.04
C ILE A 2 30.19 78.81 -21.00
N LYS A 3 30.46 78.18 -19.86
CA LYS A 3 31.41 77.06 -19.75
C LYS A 3 30.61 75.76 -19.64
N LYS A 4 30.65 74.96 -20.72
CA LYS A 4 30.23 73.56 -20.74
C LYS A 4 31.32 72.72 -20.06
N THR A 5 30.95 71.95 -19.03
CA THR A 5 31.78 70.91 -18.45
C THR A 5 31.35 69.57 -19.03
N ILE A 6 32.30 68.87 -19.65
CA ILE A 6 32.19 67.50 -20.16
C ILE A 6 32.45 66.57 -18.97
N ILE A 7 31.50 65.67 -18.67
CA ILE A 7 31.73 64.52 -17.78
C ILE A 7 31.74 63.27 -18.64
N THR A 8 32.91 62.62 -18.65
CA THR A 8 33.20 61.37 -19.34
C THR A 8 32.63 60.21 -18.52
N SER A 9 31.69 59.45 -19.11
CA SER A 9 31.13 58.24 -18.50
C SER A 9 32.12 57.07 -18.59
N LEU A 10 32.43 56.50 -17.43
CA LEU A 10 33.25 55.30 -17.25
C LEU A 10 32.38 54.06 -17.53
N LEU A 11 32.69 53.30 -18.59
CA LEU A 11 32.11 51.98 -18.83
C LEU A 11 32.75 50.96 -17.87
N ILE A 12 31.95 50.38 -16.98
CA ILE A 12 32.32 49.18 -16.24
C ILE A 12 31.80 47.98 -17.04
N ALA A 13 32.71 47.19 -17.58
CA ALA A 13 32.41 45.90 -18.18
C ALA A 13 32.11 44.89 -17.07
N SER A 14 30.85 44.55 -16.87
CA SER A 14 30.44 43.41 -16.05
C SER A 14 30.50 42.15 -16.90
N SER A 15 31.46 41.29 -16.59
CA SER A 15 31.58 39.94 -17.12
C SER A 15 30.33 39.13 -16.76
N ALA A 16 29.50 38.81 -17.75
CA ALA A 16 28.43 37.85 -17.59
C ALA A 16 29.05 36.45 -17.44
N ILE A 17 29.02 35.91 -16.23
CA ILE A 17 29.21 34.48 -15.99
C ILE A 17 27.94 33.80 -16.49
N ALA A 18 28.02 33.21 -17.68
CA ALA A 18 26.98 32.33 -18.19
C ALA A 18 26.95 31.07 -17.31
N PHE A 19 25.98 30.98 -16.41
CA PHE A 19 25.59 29.70 -15.85
C PHE A 19 24.98 28.89 -17.00
N ALA A 20 25.75 27.93 -17.51
CA ALA A 20 25.21 26.85 -18.29
C ALA A 20 24.24 26.09 -17.38
N ASN A 21 22.94 26.40 -17.48
CA ASN A 21 21.89 25.50 -17.05
C ASN A 21 22.07 24.22 -17.86
N SER A 22 22.73 23.23 -17.26
CA SER A 22 22.57 21.85 -17.67
C SER A 22 21.11 21.51 -17.43
N SER A 23 20.29 21.70 -18.46
CA SER A 23 18.98 21.09 -18.56
C SER A 23 19.21 19.59 -18.40
N VAL A 24 18.95 19.08 -17.20
CA VAL A 24 18.71 17.66 -16.99
C VAL A 24 17.67 17.28 -18.04
N PRO A 25 17.94 16.30 -18.91
CA PRO A 25 16.92 15.83 -19.84
C PRO A 25 15.78 15.31 -18.97
N SER A 26 14.70 16.08 -18.87
CA SER A 26 13.43 15.50 -18.47
C SER A 26 13.12 14.50 -19.57
N ASN A 27 13.32 13.22 -19.29
CA ASN A 27 12.65 12.15 -20.01
C ASN A 27 11.15 12.30 -19.75
N THR A 28 10.54 13.32 -20.36
CA THR A 28 9.11 13.33 -20.63
C THR A 28 8.92 12.35 -21.77
N SER A 29 8.78 11.08 -21.41
CA SER A 29 8.31 10.02 -22.29
C SER A 29 6.98 10.46 -22.90
N SER A 30 7.04 10.82 -24.16
CA SER A 30 5.91 11.12 -25.02
C SER A 30 5.17 9.82 -25.39
N ALA A 31 3.97 9.62 -24.85
CA ALA A 31 2.78 9.05 -25.50
C ALA A 31 1.70 8.73 -24.44
N ASN A 32 0.66 9.58 -24.33
CA ASN A 32 -0.68 9.34 -23.77
C ASN A 32 -0.89 8.08 -22.88
N SER A 33 -0.32 8.07 -21.67
CA SER A 33 -0.55 7.03 -20.65
C SER A 33 -1.59 7.45 -19.58
N SER A 34 -2.44 8.46 -19.84
CA SER A 34 -3.27 9.10 -18.79
C SER A 34 -4.32 8.19 -18.16
N ASP A 35 -4.67 7.09 -18.85
CA ASP A 35 -5.77 6.19 -18.51
C ASP A 35 -5.27 4.87 -17.89
N ARG A 36 -3.95 4.69 -17.76
CA ARG A 36 -3.36 3.53 -17.09
C ARG A 36 -3.27 3.77 -15.58
N VAL A 37 -3.62 2.76 -14.80
CA VAL A 37 -3.75 2.85 -13.34
C VAL A 37 -2.94 1.75 -12.67
N MET A 38 -2.06 2.18 -11.76
CA MET A 38 -1.50 1.35 -10.71
C MET A 38 -1.89 1.99 -9.38
N ALA A 39 -3.01 1.53 -8.82
CA ALA A 39 -3.60 2.10 -7.62
C ALA A 39 -3.24 1.30 -6.37
N GLY A 40 -3.00 1.99 -5.26
CA GLY A 40 -2.78 1.36 -3.96
C GLY A 40 -3.73 1.94 -2.92
N TYR A 41 -4.49 1.07 -2.26
CA TYR A 41 -5.32 1.47 -1.13
C TYR A 41 -4.45 1.71 0.11
N LEU A 42 -4.66 2.81 0.81
CA LEU A 42 -4.05 3.09 2.11
C LEU A 42 -5.14 3.09 3.17
N ASP A 43 -5.21 2.00 3.94
CA ASP A 43 -6.09 1.90 5.10
C ASP A 43 -5.56 2.77 6.24
N ILE A 44 -6.16 3.95 6.41
CA ILE A 44 -5.83 4.92 7.45
C ILE A 44 -6.36 4.51 8.83
N THR A 45 -7.21 3.48 8.92
CA THR A 45 -7.67 2.94 10.21
C THR A 45 -6.59 2.10 10.88
N ALA A 46 -5.71 1.46 10.09
CA ALA A 46 -4.47 0.84 10.57
C ALA A 46 -3.37 1.89 10.81
N MET A 47 -3.64 2.87 11.71
CA MET A 47 -2.86 4.11 11.86
C MET A 47 -1.35 3.92 11.94
N GLY A 48 -0.87 2.93 12.72
CA GLY A 48 0.57 2.68 12.88
C GLY A 48 1.24 2.21 11.59
N SER A 49 0.57 1.33 10.84
CA SER A 49 1.03 0.89 9.52
C SER A 49 0.93 2.04 8.51
N ALA A 50 -0.21 2.71 8.44
CA ALA A 50 -0.46 3.81 7.51
C ALA A 50 0.55 4.95 7.68
N ASP A 51 0.85 5.36 8.92
CA ASP A 51 1.82 6.42 9.20
C ASP A 51 3.23 6.08 8.70
N SER A 52 3.56 4.79 8.70
CA SER A 52 4.87 4.26 8.30
C SER A 52 5.04 4.10 6.79
N VAL A 53 3.96 4.10 6.00
CA VAL A 53 4.05 4.03 4.52
C VAL A 53 4.69 5.30 3.95
N ASP A 54 5.82 5.16 3.24
CA ASP A 54 6.46 6.26 2.49
C ASP A 54 5.87 6.39 1.08
N LEU A 55 4.99 7.37 0.91
CA LEU A 55 4.30 7.62 -0.38
C LEU A 55 5.25 8.08 -1.50
N SER A 56 6.42 8.62 -1.17
CA SER A 56 7.44 8.91 -2.19
C SER A 56 8.08 7.63 -2.72
N GLN A 57 8.23 6.61 -1.87
CA GLN A 57 8.70 5.29 -2.30
C GLN A 57 7.62 4.55 -3.09
N VAL A 58 6.36 4.62 -2.65
CA VAL A 58 5.18 4.11 -3.38
C VAL A 58 5.17 4.62 -4.83
N ALA A 59 5.33 5.93 -5.04
CA ALA A 59 5.39 6.51 -6.39
C ALA A 59 6.59 6.00 -7.20
N LYS A 60 7.77 5.82 -6.59
CA LYS A 60 8.97 5.29 -7.27
C LYS A 60 8.82 3.84 -7.70
N ASP A 61 8.07 3.04 -6.95
CA ASP A 61 7.81 1.64 -7.27
C ASP A 61 6.73 1.47 -8.37
N GLY A 62 6.20 2.60 -8.87
CA GLY A 62 5.37 2.65 -10.07
C GLY A 62 3.87 2.76 -9.79
N TYR A 63 3.46 2.96 -8.54
CA TYR A 63 2.11 3.44 -8.27
C TYR A 63 1.93 4.85 -8.83
N ASN A 64 0.80 5.12 -9.46
CA ASN A 64 0.44 6.45 -9.94
C ASN A 64 -0.84 7.00 -9.27
N GLU A 65 -1.47 6.19 -8.41
CA GLU A 65 -2.67 6.54 -7.68
C GLU A 65 -2.67 5.96 -6.26
N ALA A 66 -3.09 6.77 -5.29
CA ALA A 66 -3.32 6.35 -3.92
C ALA A 66 -4.81 6.55 -3.56
N VAL A 67 -5.43 5.50 -3.05
CA VAL A 67 -6.82 5.54 -2.57
C VAL A 67 -6.79 5.57 -1.05
N ILE A 68 -7.20 6.69 -0.45
CA ILE A 68 -7.21 6.83 1.01
C ILE A 68 -8.48 6.21 1.57
N SER A 69 -8.36 5.24 2.47
CA SER A 69 -9.50 4.43 2.95
C SER A 69 -9.60 4.43 4.48
N PHE A 70 -10.65 4.95 5.11
CA PHE A 70 -11.92 5.41 4.54
C PHE A 70 -12.38 6.74 5.14
N ALA A 71 -13.06 7.54 4.33
CA ALA A 71 -13.98 8.58 4.82
C ALA A 71 -15.35 7.97 5.13
N THR A 72 -16.16 8.66 5.91
CA THR A 72 -17.50 8.23 6.29
C THR A 72 -18.55 9.15 5.69
N VAL A 73 -19.57 8.57 5.06
CA VAL A 73 -20.84 9.21 4.71
C VAL A 73 -21.90 8.80 5.73
N ASP A 74 -22.45 9.76 6.46
CA ASP A 74 -23.47 9.53 7.49
C ASP A 74 -24.91 9.66 6.96
N ALA A 75 -25.89 9.35 7.82
CA ALA A 75 -27.32 9.47 7.51
C ALA A 75 -27.80 10.93 7.31
N ASN A 76 -26.98 11.92 7.62
CA ASN A 76 -27.26 13.33 7.35
C ASN A 76 -26.59 13.80 6.05
N ASN A 77 -26.07 12.87 5.24
CA ASN A 77 -25.35 13.11 4.00
C ASN A 77 -24.07 13.94 4.18
N ASN A 78 -23.46 13.91 5.36
CA ASN A 78 -22.15 14.50 5.60
C ASN A 78 -21.06 13.50 5.23
N ILE A 79 -19.99 13.99 4.59
CA ILE A 79 -18.76 13.24 4.40
C ILE A 79 -17.66 13.82 5.31
N SER A 80 -17.00 12.97 6.07
CA SER A 80 -15.88 13.37 6.94
C SER A 80 -14.90 12.22 7.18
N PHE A 81 -13.71 12.54 7.67
CA PHE A 81 -12.92 11.55 8.40
C PHE A 81 -13.47 11.40 9.82
N LYS A 82 -13.18 10.28 10.48
CA LYS A 82 -13.36 10.21 11.94
C LYS A 82 -12.23 10.99 12.62
N ASP A 83 -12.54 11.59 13.77
CA ASP A 83 -11.64 12.50 14.48
C ASP A 83 -10.31 11.87 14.88
N ASP A 84 -10.29 10.55 15.12
CA ASP A 84 -9.11 9.79 15.51
C ASP A 84 -8.04 9.69 14.42
N TYR A 85 -8.43 9.77 13.14
CA TYR A 85 -7.50 9.66 12.02
C TYR A 85 -7.55 10.80 10.99
N GLU A 86 -8.36 11.86 11.19
CA GLU A 86 -8.41 13.01 10.26
C GLU A 86 -7.03 13.65 10.03
N ALA A 87 -6.25 13.86 11.09
CA ALA A 87 -4.92 14.45 10.98
C ALA A 87 -3.95 13.56 10.18
N LEU A 88 -4.03 12.25 10.38
CA LEU A 88 -3.23 11.28 9.63
C LEU A 88 -3.65 11.25 8.15
N ALA A 89 -4.95 11.24 7.88
CA ALA A 89 -5.49 11.28 6.53
C ALA A 89 -5.02 12.53 5.78
N ALA A 90 -5.15 13.72 6.39
CA ALA A 90 -4.69 14.98 5.80
C ALA A 90 -3.18 14.96 5.51
N LYS A 91 -2.37 14.43 6.43
CA LYS A 91 -0.93 14.23 6.24
C LYS A 91 -0.66 13.33 5.03
N LYS A 92 -1.32 12.18 4.93
CA LYS A 92 -1.08 11.19 3.86
C LYS A 92 -1.57 11.67 2.50
N ILE A 93 -2.68 12.39 2.44
CA ILE A 93 -3.14 13.06 1.22
C ILE A 93 -2.07 14.03 0.71
N GLN A 94 -1.52 14.88 1.59
CA GLN A 94 -0.48 15.82 1.18
C GLN A 94 0.79 15.09 0.72
N GLN A 95 1.23 14.06 1.44
CA GLN A 95 2.39 13.25 1.05
C GLN A 95 2.21 12.57 -0.32
N ALA A 96 1.02 12.05 -0.62
CA ALA A 96 0.73 11.42 -1.92
C ALA A 96 0.78 12.45 -3.05
N LYS A 97 0.19 13.63 -2.83
CA LYS A 97 0.22 14.74 -3.80
C LYS A 97 1.62 15.27 -4.05
N ASP A 98 2.41 15.42 -2.99
CA ASP A 98 3.82 15.85 -3.09
C ASP A 98 4.67 14.81 -3.86
N ALA A 99 4.31 13.54 -3.78
CA ALA A 99 4.90 12.46 -4.57
C ALA A 99 4.41 12.39 -6.03
N GLY A 100 3.44 13.23 -6.41
CA GLY A 100 2.87 13.28 -7.77
C GLY A 100 1.83 12.21 -8.07
N LEU A 101 1.27 11.56 -7.04
CA LEU A 101 0.19 10.59 -7.19
C LEU A 101 -1.15 11.30 -7.39
N LYS A 102 -2.04 10.70 -8.20
CA LYS A 102 -3.47 11.00 -8.09
C LYS A 102 -3.97 10.49 -6.74
N VAL A 103 -4.89 11.21 -6.10
CA VAL A 103 -5.40 10.86 -4.77
C VAL A 103 -6.91 10.79 -4.79
N LEU A 104 -7.43 9.58 -4.54
CA LEU A 104 -8.85 9.33 -4.32
C LEU A 104 -9.15 9.17 -2.83
N ILE A 105 -10.42 9.32 -2.46
CA ILE A 105 -10.95 8.89 -1.16
C ILE A 105 -11.95 7.76 -1.36
N SER A 106 -11.84 6.70 -0.56
CA SER A 106 -12.82 5.62 -0.55
C SER A 106 -13.83 5.79 0.58
N VAL A 107 -15.08 5.39 0.31
CA VAL A 107 -16.17 5.25 1.28
C VAL A 107 -16.82 3.87 1.12
N GLY A 108 -17.33 3.31 2.22
CA GLY A 108 -17.81 1.92 2.29
C GLY A 108 -16.85 1.03 3.08
N GLY A 109 -16.32 -0.01 2.43
CA GLY A 109 -15.53 -1.11 2.97
C GLY A 109 -16.35 -2.07 3.84
N GLU A 110 -15.70 -3.14 4.29
CA GLU A 110 -16.25 -4.18 5.19
C GLU A 110 -16.99 -3.60 6.42
N ASN A 111 -16.48 -2.52 7.01
CA ASN A 111 -17.07 -1.87 8.19
C ASN A 111 -18.21 -0.88 7.87
N ASN A 112 -18.61 -0.79 6.59
CA ASN A 112 -19.64 0.10 6.06
C ASN A 112 -19.56 1.55 6.54
N THR A 113 -18.72 2.34 5.88
CA THR A 113 -18.63 3.78 6.08
C THR A 113 -19.56 4.58 5.16
N TYR A 114 -20.50 3.96 4.44
CA TYR A 114 -21.44 4.63 3.54
C TYR A 114 -22.90 4.39 3.96
N THR A 115 -23.44 5.32 4.74
CA THR A 115 -24.76 5.18 5.40
C THR A 115 -25.73 6.35 5.12
N PRO A 116 -25.88 6.83 3.88
CA PRO A 116 -26.80 7.92 3.57
C PRO A 116 -28.26 7.54 3.83
N ASN A 117 -29.11 8.54 4.06
CA ASN A 117 -30.54 8.32 4.31
C ASN A 117 -31.39 8.07 3.04
N GLY A 118 -30.80 8.19 1.86
CA GLY A 118 -31.48 7.87 0.60
C GLY A 118 -32.43 8.92 0.03
N THR A 119 -32.53 10.11 0.63
CA THR A 119 -33.57 11.09 0.27
C THR A 119 -33.06 12.31 -0.50
N ASP A 120 -31.80 12.72 -0.30
CA ASP A 120 -31.20 13.90 -0.93
C ASP A 120 -29.88 13.57 -1.64
N ALA A 121 -29.98 12.99 -2.84
CA ALA A 121 -28.82 12.59 -3.64
C ALA A 121 -27.97 13.81 -4.07
N LYS A 122 -28.63 14.94 -4.36
CA LYS A 122 -27.96 16.16 -4.81
C LYS A 122 -27.20 16.85 -3.67
N GLY A 123 -27.78 16.93 -2.48
CA GLY A 123 -27.10 17.46 -1.30
C GLY A 123 -25.89 16.62 -0.92
N LEU A 124 -26.03 15.29 -0.93
CA LEU A 124 -24.88 14.40 -0.72
C LEU A 124 -23.78 14.61 -1.77
N ALA A 125 -24.14 14.66 -3.05
CA ALA A 125 -23.18 14.93 -4.12
C ALA A 125 -22.44 16.26 -3.93
N GLN A 126 -23.15 17.32 -3.53
CA GLN A 126 -22.53 18.61 -3.22
C GLN A 126 -21.57 18.53 -2.05
N ASN A 127 -21.92 17.81 -0.98
CA ASN A 127 -21.07 17.60 0.17
C ASN A 127 -19.80 16.80 -0.20
N ILE A 128 -19.94 15.77 -1.03
CA ILE A 128 -18.82 15.01 -1.59
C ILE A 128 -17.89 15.93 -2.38
N VAL A 129 -18.39 16.68 -3.37
CA VAL A 129 -17.53 17.57 -4.18
C VAL A 129 -16.84 18.63 -3.31
N ASN A 130 -17.55 19.20 -2.33
CA ASN A 130 -16.96 20.15 -1.38
C ASN A 130 -15.81 19.52 -0.57
N PHE A 131 -15.99 18.28 -0.10
CA PHE A 131 -14.96 17.54 0.62
C PHE A 131 -13.75 17.22 -0.27
N LEU A 132 -13.99 16.75 -1.51
CA LEU A 132 -12.94 16.53 -2.50
C LEU A 132 -12.14 17.80 -2.75
N ASN A 133 -12.81 18.95 -2.88
CA ASN A 133 -12.15 20.23 -3.09
C ASN A 133 -11.40 20.73 -1.85
N LYS A 134 -11.93 20.51 -0.64
CA LYS A 134 -11.27 20.87 0.63
C LYS A 134 -9.89 20.21 0.75
N TYR A 135 -9.79 18.93 0.42
CA TYR A 135 -8.54 18.17 0.50
C TYR A 135 -7.74 18.17 -0.82
N GLY A 136 -8.32 18.73 -1.88
CA GLY A 136 -7.75 18.73 -3.23
C GLY A 136 -7.52 17.31 -3.73
N LEU A 137 -8.55 16.47 -3.64
CA LEU A 137 -8.64 15.10 -4.11
C LEU A 137 -9.14 15.08 -5.56
N ASP A 138 -8.65 14.08 -6.31
CA ASP A 138 -8.98 13.88 -7.72
C ASP A 138 -10.33 13.17 -7.92
N GLY A 139 -10.82 12.46 -6.91
CA GLY A 139 -12.09 11.77 -7.00
C GLY A 139 -12.46 10.94 -5.78
N ILE A 140 -13.50 10.14 -5.95
CA ILE A 140 -14.10 9.28 -4.93
C ILE A 140 -14.21 7.84 -5.45
N ASP A 141 -13.92 6.90 -4.57
CA ASP A 141 -14.16 5.48 -4.72
C ASP A 141 -15.35 5.05 -3.83
N PHE A 142 -16.31 4.35 -4.41
CA PHE A 142 -17.45 3.75 -3.72
C PHE A 142 -17.21 2.24 -3.59
N ASP A 143 -16.57 1.86 -2.50
CA ASP A 143 -16.29 0.47 -2.12
C ASP A 143 -17.46 -0.07 -1.26
N ILE A 144 -18.65 -0.13 -1.84
CA ILE A 144 -19.88 -0.48 -1.09
C ILE A 144 -19.96 -1.99 -0.90
N GLU A 145 -19.92 -2.43 0.37
CA GLU A 145 -20.00 -3.86 0.77
C GLU A 145 -21.24 -4.18 1.62
N ILE A 146 -22.41 -3.67 1.21
CA ILE A 146 -23.67 -3.88 1.94
C ILE A 146 -24.77 -4.47 1.05
N VAL A 147 -25.74 -5.09 1.71
CA VAL A 147 -27.02 -5.45 1.09
C VAL A 147 -27.84 -4.20 0.87
N GLU A 148 -28.48 -4.09 -0.30
CA GLU A 148 -29.37 -3.00 -0.63
C GLU A 148 -30.51 -2.87 0.39
N THR A 149 -30.91 -1.62 0.64
CA THR A 149 -32.09 -1.29 1.43
C THR A 149 -33.04 -0.41 0.63
N ALA A 150 -34.25 -0.19 1.16
CA ALA A 150 -35.23 0.68 0.51
C ALA A 150 -34.69 2.10 0.25
N THR A 151 -33.76 2.58 1.06
CA THR A 151 -33.23 3.95 1.01
C THR A 151 -31.77 4.02 0.56
N ASN A 152 -30.96 3.01 0.85
CA ASN A 152 -29.57 2.92 0.38
C ASN A 152 -29.46 1.79 -0.65
N ASN A 153 -29.52 2.16 -1.93
CA ASN A 153 -29.50 1.23 -3.06
C ASN A 153 -28.80 1.83 -4.28
N GLY A 154 -28.58 1.01 -5.31
CA GLY A 154 -27.92 1.39 -6.54
C GLY A 154 -28.58 2.52 -7.31
N THR A 155 -29.91 2.66 -7.21
CA THR A 155 -30.63 3.77 -7.85
C THR A 155 -30.26 5.10 -7.19
N TYR A 156 -30.24 5.13 -5.85
CA TYR A 156 -29.79 6.30 -5.10
C TYR A 156 -28.32 6.62 -5.39
N LEU A 157 -27.43 5.60 -5.39
CA LEU A 157 -26.01 5.81 -5.74
C LEU A 157 -25.83 6.38 -7.16
N ARG A 158 -26.57 5.86 -8.15
CA ARG A 158 -26.57 6.40 -9.51
C ARG A 158 -26.92 7.89 -9.52
N ASP A 159 -27.94 8.28 -8.76
CA ASP A 159 -28.37 9.67 -8.71
C ASP A 159 -27.32 10.55 -8.02
N VAL A 160 -26.66 10.06 -6.95
CA VAL A 160 -25.53 10.75 -6.32
C VAL A 160 -24.40 10.96 -7.32
N ILE A 161 -23.95 9.90 -8.00
CA ILE A 161 -22.86 9.97 -8.98
C ILE A 161 -23.21 10.90 -10.15
N THR A 162 -24.45 10.84 -10.63
CA THR A 162 -24.94 11.77 -11.68
C THR A 162 -24.80 13.21 -11.23
N ASN A 163 -25.23 13.52 -9.99
CA ASN A 163 -25.10 14.88 -9.46
C ASN A 163 -23.63 15.27 -9.22
N ILE A 164 -22.74 14.35 -8.82
CA ILE A 164 -21.30 14.63 -8.73
C ILE A 164 -20.77 15.08 -10.09
N LYS A 165 -21.08 14.33 -11.17
CA LYS A 165 -20.64 14.65 -12.53
C LYS A 165 -21.25 15.95 -13.06
N ASP A 166 -22.49 16.27 -12.67
CA ASP A 166 -23.13 17.54 -13.03
C ASP A 166 -22.50 18.74 -12.30
N ILE A 167 -22.08 18.57 -11.04
CA ILE A 167 -21.44 19.61 -10.23
C ILE A 167 -20.00 19.84 -10.68
N ASP A 168 -19.22 18.76 -10.84
CA ASP A 168 -17.82 18.81 -11.25
C ASP A 168 -17.44 17.54 -12.02
N SER A 169 -17.53 17.62 -13.35
CA SER A 169 -17.20 16.50 -14.25
C SER A 169 -15.71 16.14 -14.28
N SER A 170 -14.84 16.95 -13.68
CA SER A 170 -13.41 16.63 -13.55
C SER A 170 -13.12 15.61 -12.44
N LYS A 171 -14.06 15.41 -11.51
CA LYS A 171 -13.89 14.43 -10.42
C LYS A 171 -14.02 13.01 -10.94
N LEU A 172 -13.02 12.20 -10.60
CA LEU A 172 -13.07 10.76 -10.85
C LEU A 172 -14.10 10.11 -9.95
N VAL A 173 -14.83 9.16 -10.52
CA VAL A 173 -15.76 8.28 -9.81
C VAL A 173 -15.35 6.85 -10.10
N VAL A 174 -15.01 6.15 -9.03
CA VAL A 174 -14.59 4.75 -9.02
C VAL A 174 -15.59 3.94 -8.21
N ILE A 175 -15.77 2.68 -8.59
CA ILE A 175 -16.48 1.68 -7.79
C ILE A 175 -15.58 0.47 -7.61
N ALA A 176 -15.69 -0.24 -6.48
CA ALA A 176 -14.91 -1.44 -6.21
C ALA A 176 -15.79 -2.68 -5.97
N PRO A 177 -16.49 -3.20 -6.99
CA PRO A 177 -17.35 -4.38 -6.83
C PRO A 177 -16.54 -5.66 -6.62
N GLN A 178 -17.13 -6.61 -5.92
CA GLN A 178 -16.72 -8.02 -5.93
C GLN A 178 -17.39 -8.76 -7.10
N ILE A 179 -16.93 -9.97 -7.42
CA ILE A 179 -17.61 -10.85 -8.38
C ILE A 179 -18.23 -12.04 -7.66
N ASN A 180 -19.52 -12.26 -7.88
CA ASN A 180 -20.17 -13.48 -7.46
C ASN A 180 -21.21 -13.93 -8.50
N ASN A 181 -21.26 -15.23 -8.80
CA ASN A 181 -22.20 -15.80 -9.78
C ASN A 181 -22.23 -15.01 -11.11
N ASP A 182 -21.06 -14.73 -11.66
CA ASP A 182 -20.85 -13.97 -12.92
C ASP A 182 -21.44 -12.55 -12.93
N LYS A 183 -21.56 -11.92 -11.76
CA LYS A 183 -22.11 -10.57 -11.59
C LYS A 183 -21.21 -9.70 -10.74
N LEU A 184 -21.27 -8.39 -10.99
CA LEU A 184 -20.69 -7.38 -10.11
C LEU A 184 -21.63 -7.16 -8.92
N VAL A 185 -21.12 -7.39 -7.72
CA VAL A 185 -21.90 -7.33 -6.48
C VAL A 185 -21.23 -6.42 -5.45
N SER A 186 -22.02 -5.86 -4.54
CA SER A 186 -21.51 -5.20 -3.33
C SER A 186 -21.12 -6.23 -2.27
N THR A 187 -22.01 -7.19 -2.00
CA THR A 187 -21.77 -8.28 -1.06
C THR A 187 -22.70 -9.45 -1.37
N GLY A 188 -22.28 -10.67 -1.08
CA GLY A 188 -23.08 -11.86 -1.35
C GLY A 188 -23.55 -11.90 -2.81
N ASN A 189 -24.86 -11.85 -3.06
CA ASN A 189 -25.46 -11.83 -4.40
C ASN A 189 -26.12 -10.49 -4.74
N ASP A 190 -25.84 -9.45 -3.96
CA ASP A 190 -26.50 -8.15 -4.08
C ASP A 190 -25.88 -7.32 -5.21
N GLU A 191 -26.66 -7.06 -6.26
CA GLU A 191 -26.23 -6.33 -7.46
C GLU A 191 -26.38 -4.80 -7.31
N PHE A 192 -25.92 -4.26 -6.19
CA PHE A 192 -26.00 -2.82 -5.86
C PHE A 192 -25.56 -1.89 -7.00
N TYR A 193 -24.58 -2.31 -7.81
CA TYR A 193 -24.06 -1.49 -8.90
C TYR A 193 -24.85 -1.58 -10.22
N ALA A 194 -25.81 -2.51 -10.35
CA ALA A 194 -26.58 -2.72 -11.59
C ALA A 194 -27.23 -1.44 -12.13
N PRO A 195 -27.83 -0.57 -11.30
CA PRO A 195 -28.44 0.64 -11.78
C PRO A 195 -27.45 1.65 -12.37
N LEU A 196 -26.13 1.50 -12.22
CA LEU A 196 -25.13 2.37 -12.87
C LEU A 196 -24.95 2.05 -14.35
N PHE A 197 -25.14 0.78 -14.75
CA PHE A 197 -24.85 0.30 -16.11
C PHE A 197 -26.10 -0.05 -16.93
N SER A 198 -27.30 0.18 -16.38
CA SER A 198 -28.56 -0.09 -17.08
C SER A 198 -28.67 0.64 -18.45
N GLN A 199 -29.32 0.00 -19.42
CA GLN A 199 -29.53 0.57 -20.76
C GLN A 199 -30.29 1.90 -20.74
N ALA A 200 -31.16 2.10 -19.75
CA ALA A 200 -31.97 3.30 -19.60
C ALA A 200 -31.16 4.53 -19.14
N ASN A 201 -29.93 4.33 -18.65
CA ASN A 201 -29.06 5.44 -18.25
C ASN A 201 -28.56 6.18 -19.49
N LYS A 202 -29.25 7.29 -19.79
CA LYS A 202 -28.97 8.19 -20.92
C LYS A 202 -27.63 8.92 -20.79
N ILE A 203 -27.12 9.05 -19.56
CA ILE A 203 -25.80 9.63 -19.30
C ILE A 203 -24.78 8.49 -19.43
N LEU A 204 -24.08 8.49 -20.56
CA LEU A 204 -22.88 7.69 -20.73
C LEU A 204 -21.84 8.18 -19.71
N ASN A 205 -21.06 7.27 -19.12
CA ASN A 205 -19.79 7.59 -18.44
C ASN A 205 -19.91 8.14 -17.01
N LEU A 206 -20.83 7.59 -16.20
CA LEU A 206 -20.94 7.92 -14.77
C LEU A 206 -19.71 7.46 -13.96
N VAL A 207 -19.13 6.33 -14.34
CA VAL A 207 -17.98 5.68 -13.69
C VAL A 207 -16.79 5.77 -14.62
N ASP A 208 -15.63 6.20 -14.10
CA ASP A 208 -14.38 6.27 -14.84
C ASP A 208 -13.65 4.93 -14.78
N TYR A 209 -13.56 4.33 -13.59
CA TYR A 209 -12.91 3.03 -13.37
C TYR A 209 -13.77 2.10 -12.51
N VAL A 210 -13.71 0.81 -12.84
CA VAL A 210 -14.23 -0.29 -12.03
C VAL A 210 -13.03 -1.05 -11.47
N PHE A 211 -12.79 -0.92 -10.18
CA PHE A 211 -11.73 -1.59 -9.42
C PHE A 211 -12.24 -2.94 -8.95
N VAL A 212 -12.31 -3.91 -9.87
CA VAL A 212 -12.92 -5.20 -9.57
C VAL A 212 -12.06 -5.97 -8.57
N GLN A 213 -12.64 -6.32 -7.41
CA GLN A 213 -11.97 -7.05 -6.35
C GLN A 213 -11.89 -8.52 -6.74
N ASN A 214 -10.72 -8.97 -7.19
CA ASN A 214 -10.47 -10.35 -7.59
C ASN A 214 -9.91 -11.16 -6.40
N TYR A 215 -10.60 -11.08 -5.26
CA TYR A 215 -10.28 -11.75 -3.99
C TYR A 215 -11.46 -11.73 -3.00
N ASN A 216 -11.43 -12.65 -2.03
CA ASN A 216 -12.45 -12.94 -1.02
C ASN A 216 -13.70 -13.68 -1.49
N THR A 217 -13.86 -13.93 -2.78
CA THR A 217 -14.96 -14.72 -3.35
C THR A 217 -14.43 -15.84 -4.23
N THR A 218 -15.05 -17.01 -4.17
CA THR A 218 -14.70 -18.11 -5.07
C THR A 218 -15.20 -17.80 -6.48
N PRO A 219 -14.42 -18.07 -7.56
CA PRO A 219 -13.20 -18.88 -7.62
C PRO A 219 -11.90 -18.05 -7.74
N GLU A 220 -11.80 -16.90 -7.07
CA GLU A 220 -10.70 -15.94 -7.25
C GLU A 220 -9.32 -16.46 -6.77
N GLN A 221 -9.29 -17.56 -6.03
CA GLN A 221 -8.06 -18.29 -5.74
C GLN A 221 -7.41 -18.91 -6.99
N ASN A 222 -8.19 -19.16 -8.04
CA ASN A 222 -7.69 -19.69 -9.29
C ASN A 222 -7.14 -18.55 -10.15
N PRO A 223 -5.83 -18.50 -10.47
CA PRO A 223 -5.24 -17.41 -11.24
C PRO A 223 -5.82 -17.27 -12.66
N LYS A 224 -6.43 -18.33 -13.23
CA LYS A 224 -7.14 -18.25 -14.51
C LYS A 224 -8.37 -17.34 -14.47
N PHE A 225 -8.96 -17.15 -13.29
CA PHE A 225 -10.15 -16.36 -13.12
C PHE A 225 -9.93 -14.87 -13.47
N VAL A 226 -8.67 -14.39 -13.58
CA VAL A 226 -8.39 -13.04 -14.08
C VAL A 226 -9.03 -12.74 -15.44
N GLN A 227 -9.07 -13.72 -16.35
CA GLN A 227 -9.69 -13.57 -17.66
C GLN A 227 -11.22 -13.50 -17.55
N ASP A 228 -11.80 -14.34 -16.71
CA ASP A 228 -13.23 -14.37 -16.47
C ASP A 228 -13.68 -13.09 -15.76
N ALA A 229 -12.96 -12.65 -14.73
CA ALA A 229 -13.21 -11.41 -14.01
C ALA A 229 -13.18 -10.20 -14.94
N PHE A 230 -12.16 -10.09 -15.80
CA PHE A 230 -12.10 -9.04 -16.81
C PHE A 230 -13.30 -9.13 -17.77
N LYS A 231 -13.57 -10.32 -18.32
CA LYS A 231 -14.67 -10.53 -19.26
C LYS A 231 -16.03 -10.17 -18.65
N ILE A 232 -16.36 -10.72 -17.47
CA ILE A 232 -17.58 -10.45 -16.71
C ILE A 232 -17.74 -8.94 -16.53
N THR A 233 -16.69 -8.27 -16.06
CA THR A 233 -16.72 -6.82 -15.83
C THR A 233 -16.95 -6.05 -17.12
N THR A 234 -16.25 -6.39 -18.21
CA THR A 234 -16.41 -5.71 -19.51
C THR A 234 -17.80 -5.93 -20.13
N ASP A 235 -18.37 -7.13 -19.99
CA ASP A 235 -19.73 -7.46 -20.45
C ASP A 235 -20.77 -6.67 -19.64
N TYR A 236 -20.57 -6.56 -18.32
CA TYR A 236 -21.44 -5.81 -17.42
C TYR A 236 -21.44 -4.31 -17.74
N ILE A 237 -20.27 -3.74 -17.97
CA ILE A 237 -20.10 -2.34 -18.38
C ILE A 237 -20.67 -2.11 -19.80
N GLY A 238 -20.57 -3.10 -20.67
CA GLY A 238 -21.01 -3.04 -22.07
C GLY A 238 -20.32 -1.91 -22.84
N SER A 239 -21.09 -1.10 -23.56
CA SER A 239 -20.58 -0.02 -24.42
C SER A 239 -20.19 1.27 -23.68
N LYS A 240 -20.31 1.32 -22.35
CA LYS A 240 -19.93 2.50 -21.54
C LYS A 240 -18.41 2.68 -21.52
N THR A 241 -17.91 3.91 -21.27
CA THR A 241 -16.46 4.20 -21.32
C THR A 241 -15.67 3.75 -20.10
N ALA A 242 -16.33 3.31 -19.03
CA ALA A 242 -15.67 2.86 -17.82
C ALA A 242 -14.58 1.83 -18.16
N LYS A 243 -13.42 2.01 -17.55
CA LYS A 243 -12.26 1.12 -17.68
C LYS A 243 -12.21 0.16 -16.51
N VAL A 244 -11.54 -0.97 -16.70
CA VAL A 244 -11.41 -2.03 -15.71
C VAL A 244 -10.00 -2.03 -15.15
N VAL A 245 -9.92 -1.96 -13.83
CA VAL A 245 -8.69 -2.13 -13.05
C VAL A 245 -8.88 -3.39 -12.23
N ILE A 246 -7.98 -4.36 -12.38
CA ILE A 246 -8.11 -5.66 -11.72
C ILE A 246 -7.43 -5.59 -10.36
N GLY A 247 -8.18 -5.93 -9.31
CA GLY A 247 -7.74 -5.80 -7.95
C GLY A 247 -7.27 -7.09 -7.31
N TYR A 248 -6.14 -7.02 -6.61
CA TYR A 248 -5.59 -8.12 -5.84
C TYR A 248 -5.17 -7.68 -4.43
N PRO A 249 -5.07 -8.63 -3.47
CA PRO A 249 -4.36 -8.40 -2.23
C PRO A 249 -2.87 -8.15 -2.56
N THR A 250 -2.21 -7.20 -1.90
CA THR A 250 -0.78 -6.92 -2.13
C THR A 250 0.15 -7.97 -1.50
N ALA A 251 -0.35 -8.64 -0.46
CA ALA A 251 0.22 -9.86 0.08
C ALA A 251 -0.90 -10.77 0.65
N ALA A 252 -0.55 -12.03 0.93
CA ALA A 252 -1.47 -13.05 1.43
C ALA A 252 -2.26 -12.67 2.70
N GLN A 253 -1.76 -11.72 3.49
CA GLN A 253 -2.38 -11.27 4.74
C GLN A 253 -3.36 -10.11 4.59
N ALA A 254 -3.46 -9.52 3.40
CA ALA A 254 -4.36 -8.39 3.16
C ALA A 254 -5.83 -8.81 2.93
N ALA A 255 -6.09 -10.11 2.75
CA ALA A 255 -7.40 -10.65 2.41
C ALA A 255 -7.61 -12.05 3.02
N GLY A 256 -8.78 -12.65 2.75
CA GLY A 256 -9.16 -13.99 3.19
C GLY A 256 -8.46 -15.12 2.42
N ALA A 257 -9.06 -16.32 2.48
CA ALA A 257 -8.48 -17.51 1.85
C ALA A 257 -8.79 -17.64 0.35
N ALA A 258 -9.89 -17.05 -0.14
CA ALA A 258 -10.23 -17.05 -1.58
C ALA A 258 -9.42 -16.02 -2.36
N THR A 259 -8.13 -16.26 -2.52
CA THR A 259 -7.20 -15.34 -3.20
C THR A 259 -6.12 -16.12 -3.92
N VAL A 260 -5.50 -15.49 -4.93
CA VAL A 260 -4.39 -16.10 -5.70
C VAL A 260 -3.20 -16.56 -4.84
N TYR A 261 -3.11 -16.11 -3.58
CA TYR A 261 -2.09 -16.57 -2.63
C TYR A 261 -2.38 -17.97 -2.08
N PHE A 262 -3.60 -18.47 -2.20
CA PHE A 262 -4.02 -19.79 -1.72
C PHE A 262 -4.69 -20.60 -2.85
N PRO A 263 -3.95 -20.97 -3.91
CA PRO A 263 -4.53 -21.62 -5.10
C PRO A 263 -5.14 -23.01 -4.84
N HIS A 264 -4.99 -23.55 -3.64
CA HIS A 264 -5.54 -24.83 -3.20
C HIS A 264 -6.72 -24.67 -2.23
N PHE A 265 -7.23 -23.45 -2.02
CA PHE A 265 -8.46 -23.26 -1.25
C PHE A 265 -9.64 -23.92 -1.97
N ASP A 266 -10.40 -24.72 -1.23
CA ASP A 266 -11.51 -25.55 -1.70
C ASP A 266 -12.88 -25.02 -1.25
N ASP A 267 -12.95 -23.73 -0.93
CA ASP A 267 -14.14 -22.99 -0.50
C ASP A 267 -14.66 -23.36 0.91
N ASP A 268 -13.92 -24.16 1.67
CA ASP A 268 -14.26 -24.44 3.08
C ASP A 268 -13.69 -23.37 4.01
N TYR A 269 -14.46 -22.29 4.21
CA TYR A 269 -14.12 -21.23 5.16
C TYR A 269 -14.02 -21.70 6.62
N ASN A 270 -14.54 -22.89 6.97
CA ASN A 270 -14.36 -23.45 8.32
C ASN A 270 -13.01 -24.16 8.48
N ASN A 271 -12.34 -24.45 7.36
CA ASN A 271 -11.04 -25.11 7.33
C ASN A 271 -10.10 -24.43 6.32
N PRO A 272 -9.78 -23.14 6.52
CA PRO A 272 -8.93 -22.42 5.58
C PRO A 272 -7.52 -23.02 5.55
N PRO A 273 -6.79 -22.91 4.43
CA PRO A 273 -5.40 -23.31 4.33
C PRO A 273 -4.56 -22.65 5.42
N ALA A 274 -3.52 -23.35 5.86
CA ALA A 274 -2.58 -22.77 6.81
C ALA A 274 -1.98 -21.49 6.21
N LYS A 275 -1.97 -20.39 6.96
CA LYS A 275 -1.41 -19.12 6.49
C LYS A 275 0.05 -19.23 6.02
N SER A 276 0.81 -20.18 6.58
CA SER A 276 2.18 -20.50 6.18
C SER A 276 2.28 -21.21 4.82
N SER A 277 1.19 -21.74 4.27
CA SER A 277 1.14 -22.36 2.94
C SER A 277 0.74 -21.38 1.83
N ALA A 278 0.58 -20.10 2.16
CA ALA A 278 0.37 -19.08 1.13
C ALA A 278 1.56 -19.04 0.17
N LEU A 279 1.33 -18.59 -1.06
CA LEU A 279 2.38 -18.25 -2.00
C LEU A 279 3.13 -16.99 -1.57
N THR A 280 4.35 -16.82 -2.08
CA THR A 280 5.03 -15.52 -2.05
C THR A 280 4.31 -14.54 -2.99
N THR A 281 4.53 -13.22 -2.83
CA THR A 281 3.98 -12.24 -3.78
C THR A 281 4.49 -12.48 -5.20
N TYR A 282 5.75 -12.87 -5.37
CA TYR A 282 6.28 -13.22 -6.69
C TYR A 282 5.52 -14.40 -7.32
N ASP A 283 5.38 -15.51 -6.60
CA ASP A 283 4.70 -16.70 -7.14
C ASP A 283 3.21 -16.45 -7.43
N ALA A 284 2.54 -15.72 -6.54
CA ALA A 284 1.13 -15.33 -6.73
C ALA A 284 0.98 -14.45 -7.98
N MET A 285 1.75 -13.36 -8.09
CA MET A 285 1.64 -12.44 -9.23
C MET A 285 2.15 -13.08 -10.52
N LYS A 286 3.17 -13.94 -10.47
CA LYS A 286 3.62 -14.71 -11.63
C LYS A 286 2.48 -15.56 -12.17
N SER A 287 1.72 -16.22 -11.30
CA SER A 287 0.58 -17.02 -11.72
C SER A 287 -0.51 -16.17 -12.40
N VAL A 288 -0.72 -14.92 -11.95
CA VAL A 288 -1.62 -13.96 -12.63
C VAL A 288 -1.08 -13.59 -14.01
N TYR A 289 0.21 -13.22 -14.12
CA TYR A 289 0.86 -12.90 -15.40
C TYR A 289 0.75 -14.03 -16.42
N ASP A 290 1.00 -15.28 -16.00
CA ASP A 290 0.90 -16.46 -16.85
C ASP A 290 -0.54 -16.68 -17.39
N ASN A 291 -1.54 -16.01 -16.81
CA ASN A 291 -2.95 -16.13 -17.16
C ASN A 291 -3.59 -14.82 -17.68
N LEU A 292 -2.85 -13.73 -17.89
CA LEU A 292 -3.43 -12.47 -18.42
C LEU A 292 -3.97 -12.59 -19.84
N GLY A 293 -3.42 -13.49 -20.66
CA GLY A 293 -3.79 -13.64 -22.06
C GLY A 293 -3.72 -12.30 -22.81
N ASN A 294 -4.79 -11.95 -23.52
CA ASN A 294 -4.86 -10.70 -24.31
C ASN A 294 -5.50 -9.53 -23.56
N ILE A 295 -5.80 -9.66 -22.25
CA ILE A 295 -6.37 -8.56 -21.45
C ILE A 295 -5.59 -7.24 -21.63
N PRO A 296 -4.25 -7.22 -21.58
CA PRO A 296 -3.48 -5.98 -21.67
C PRO A 296 -3.65 -5.21 -23.00
N GLU A 297 -4.03 -5.92 -24.07
CA GLU A 297 -4.28 -5.37 -25.40
C GLU A 297 -5.68 -4.76 -25.52
N ASP A 298 -6.61 -5.11 -24.61
CA ASP A 298 -7.96 -4.58 -24.63
C ASP A 298 -7.97 -3.12 -24.15
N THR A 299 -8.66 -2.27 -24.92
CA THR A 299 -8.78 -0.84 -24.61
C THR A 299 -9.52 -0.53 -23.31
N LYS A 300 -10.33 -1.45 -22.78
CA LYS A 300 -11.01 -1.31 -21.49
C LYS A 300 -10.11 -1.64 -20.31
N PHE A 301 -9.03 -2.39 -20.50
CA PHE A 301 -8.06 -2.62 -19.44
C PHE A 301 -7.34 -1.31 -19.11
N ALA A 302 -7.34 -0.92 -17.83
CA ALA A 302 -6.63 0.25 -17.33
C ALA A 302 -5.43 -0.12 -16.46
N GLY A 303 -5.42 -1.30 -15.81
CA GLY A 303 -4.27 -1.73 -15.02
C GLY A 303 -4.68 -2.52 -13.78
N PHE A 304 -3.97 -2.29 -12.68
CA PHE A 304 -4.15 -3.04 -11.44
C PHE A 304 -4.36 -2.13 -10.24
N MET A 305 -5.05 -2.65 -9.23
CA MET A 305 -5.08 -2.07 -7.90
C MET A 305 -4.62 -3.09 -6.86
N GLY A 306 -4.13 -2.59 -5.74
CA GLY A 306 -3.66 -3.40 -4.61
C GLY A 306 -4.33 -3.01 -3.30
N TRP A 307 -4.95 -3.98 -2.63
CA TRP A 307 -5.34 -3.89 -1.23
C TRP A 307 -4.29 -4.60 -0.36
N SER A 308 -3.41 -3.94 0.36
CA SER A 308 -3.25 -2.49 0.51
C SER A 308 -1.76 -2.10 0.59
N LEU A 309 -1.47 -0.82 0.43
CA LEU A 309 -0.12 -0.24 0.62
C LEU A 309 0.42 -0.49 2.03
N ASN A 310 -0.47 -0.55 3.02
CA ASN A 310 -0.10 -0.92 4.39
C ASN A 310 0.60 -2.27 4.43
N VAL A 311 0.06 -3.26 3.72
CA VAL A 311 0.60 -4.61 3.68
C VAL A 311 1.78 -4.72 2.72
N ASP A 312 1.77 -3.95 1.63
CA ASP A 312 2.86 -3.96 0.66
C ASP A 312 4.16 -3.36 1.23
N TYR A 313 4.04 -2.37 2.12
CA TYR A 313 5.19 -1.62 2.64
C TYR A 313 5.50 -1.87 4.10
N VAL A 314 4.49 -2.14 4.92
CA VAL A 314 4.63 -2.24 6.39
C VAL A 314 3.79 -3.40 6.94
N PRO A 315 3.98 -4.63 6.42
CA PRO A 315 3.16 -5.78 6.74
C PRO A 315 3.12 -6.11 8.24
N GLU A 316 4.25 -5.94 8.93
CA GLU A 316 4.41 -6.21 10.36
C GLU A 316 3.57 -5.30 11.27
N ALA A 317 3.20 -4.10 10.79
CA ALA A 317 2.40 -3.14 11.53
C ALA A 317 0.90 -3.23 11.20
N TYR A 318 0.52 -3.94 10.13
CA TYR A 318 -0.87 -4.01 9.66
C TYR A 318 -1.69 -5.06 10.41
N ASN A 319 -1.11 -6.22 10.68
CA ASN A 319 -1.76 -7.29 11.43
C ASN A 319 -0.77 -7.89 12.42
N THR A 320 -0.72 -7.33 13.64
CA THR A 320 0.26 -7.69 14.69
C THR A 320 0.04 -9.09 15.29
N GLY A 321 -0.77 -9.93 14.65
CA GLY A 321 -0.96 -11.32 15.05
C GLY A 321 0.34 -12.11 14.96
N SER A 322 0.52 -13.09 15.83
CA SER A 322 1.69 -13.99 15.85
C SER A 322 1.78 -14.94 14.64
N VAL A 323 0.93 -14.76 13.64
CA VAL A 323 0.80 -15.72 12.54
C VAL A 323 1.76 -15.37 11.42
N LYS A 324 2.55 -16.37 11.01
CA LYS A 324 3.57 -16.20 9.98
C LYS A 324 3.00 -16.52 8.60
N TYR A 325 2.90 -15.49 7.77
CA TYR A 325 2.81 -15.62 6.31
C TYR A 325 4.22 -15.80 5.72
N PRO A 326 4.35 -16.24 4.46
CA PRO A 326 5.62 -16.16 3.74
C PRO A 326 6.20 -14.74 3.78
N ALA A 327 7.53 -14.65 3.65
CA ALA A 327 8.20 -13.37 3.59
C ALA A 327 7.66 -12.54 2.42
N HIS A 328 7.45 -11.25 2.68
CA HIS A 328 7.00 -10.26 1.71
C HIS A 328 8.00 -9.10 1.74
N GLY A 329 8.58 -8.77 0.60
CA GLY A 329 9.47 -7.63 0.47
C GLY A 329 8.69 -6.33 0.36
N VAL A 330 9.27 -5.26 0.90
CA VAL A 330 8.68 -3.91 0.83
C VAL A 330 8.49 -3.49 -0.64
N GLY A 331 7.25 -3.18 -1.01
CA GLY A 331 6.85 -2.72 -2.34
C GLY A 331 6.89 -3.82 -3.41
N ASP A 332 6.84 -5.10 -3.02
CA ASP A 332 6.94 -6.22 -3.96
C ASP A 332 5.77 -6.22 -4.94
N PHE A 333 4.53 -5.97 -4.47
CA PHE A 333 3.37 -5.94 -5.36
C PHE A 333 3.50 -4.81 -6.38
N GLY A 334 3.85 -3.60 -5.93
CA GLY A 334 4.13 -2.46 -6.80
C GLY A 334 5.16 -2.79 -7.87
N TYR A 335 6.30 -3.35 -7.45
CA TYR A 335 7.39 -3.72 -8.34
C TYR A 335 6.98 -4.72 -9.43
N TYR A 336 6.21 -5.75 -9.08
CA TYR A 336 5.81 -6.78 -10.06
C TYR A 336 4.68 -6.33 -10.97
N MET A 337 3.70 -5.56 -10.47
CA MET A 337 2.48 -5.25 -11.22
C MET A 337 2.56 -3.95 -12.02
N SER A 338 3.28 -2.94 -11.52
CA SER A 338 3.35 -1.61 -12.17
C SER A 338 3.88 -1.64 -13.61
N PRO A 339 4.86 -2.49 -14.00
CA PRO A 339 5.34 -2.50 -15.38
C PRO A 339 4.24 -2.86 -16.38
N CYS A 340 3.44 -3.89 -16.10
CA CYS A 340 2.30 -4.28 -16.92
C CYS A 340 1.14 -3.30 -16.81
N ALA A 341 0.86 -2.79 -15.60
CA ALA A 341 -0.20 -1.80 -15.37
C ALA A 341 -0.01 -0.56 -16.24
N LEU A 342 1.21 -0.05 -16.31
CA LEU A 342 1.54 1.22 -16.97
C LEU A 342 1.97 1.07 -18.43
N ASP A 343 2.35 -0.14 -18.85
CA ASP A 343 2.81 -0.43 -20.20
C ASP A 343 2.41 -1.87 -20.59
N SER A 344 1.36 -1.99 -21.41
CA SER A 344 0.84 -3.30 -21.82
C SER A 344 1.85 -4.16 -22.58
N SER A 345 2.87 -3.55 -23.19
CA SER A 345 3.95 -4.30 -23.85
C SER A 345 4.83 -5.09 -22.87
N LYS A 346 4.77 -4.76 -21.57
CA LYS A 346 5.50 -5.43 -20.50
C LYS A 346 4.70 -6.52 -19.79
N CYS A 347 3.49 -6.82 -20.24
CA CYS A 347 2.65 -7.86 -19.62
C CYS A 347 3.00 -9.28 -20.06
N ALA A 348 3.84 -9.47 -21.07
CA ALA A 348 4.20 -10.79 -21.58
C ALA A 348 5.05 -11.63 -20.60
N LYS A 349 5.74 -10.97 -19.66
CA LYS A 349 6.58 -11.63 -18.65
C LYS A 349 6.61 -10.75 -17.39
N ILE A 350 6.38 -11.37 -16.23
CA ILE A 350 6.60 -10.73 -14.94
C ILE A 350 8.07 -10.28 -14.81
N PRO A 351 8.37 -9.16 -14.12
CA PRO A 351 9.73 -8.83 -13.73
C PRO A 351 10.41 -9.99 -13.00
N ASP A 352 11.73 -10.08 -13.11
CA ASP A 352 12.48 -11.11 -12.39
C ASP A 352 12.27 -10.94 -10.87
N GLU A 353 12.21 -12.06 -10.16
CA GLU A 353 12.03 -12.10 -8.71
C GLU A 353 13.03 -11.17 -8.04
N LYS A 354 12.52 -10.23 -7.25
CA LYS A 354 13.34 -9.34 -6.44
C LYS A 354 14.06 -10.21 -5.42
N GLU A 355 15.38 -10.08 -5.36
CA GLU A 355 16.10 -10.64 -4.22
C GLU A 355 15.58 -9.97 -2.97
N THR A 356 14.77 -10.69 -2.20
CA THR A 356 14.34 -10.21 -0.89
C THR A 356 15.61 -10.03 -0.07
N PRO A 357 15.85 -8.85 0.51
CA PRO A 357 16.97 -8.68 1.43
C PRO A 357 16.79 -9.69 2.54
N LYS A 358 17.53 -10.80 2.46
CA LYS A 358 17.61 -11.78 3.51
C LYS A 358 17.99 -11.00 4.77
N THR A 359 17.31 -11.16 5.90
CA THR A 359 17.68 -10.45 7.13
C THR A 359 18.12 -11.44 8.20
N ALA A 360 19.15 -11.06 8.94
CA ALA A 360 19.55 -11.71 10.17
C ALA A 360 18.82 -11.01 11.32
N THR A 361 18.05 -11.77 12.09
CA THR A 361 17.40 -11.29 13.32
C THR A 361 18.32 -11.53 14.50
N ILE A 362 18.52 -10.51 15.32
CA ILE A 362 19.28 -10.63 16.56
C ILE A 362 18.33 -10.35 17.70
N LEU A 363 18.18 -11.32 18.59
CA LEU A 363 17.36 -11.26 19.79
C LEU A 363 18.25 -11.20 21.01
N VAL A 364 17.90 -10.35 21.96
CA VAL A 364 18.66 -10.22 23.21
C VAL A 364 17.74 -10.38 24.39
N HIS A 365 17.99 -11.42 25.17
CA HIS A 365 17.23 -11.85 26.34
C HIS A 365 17.92 -11.39 27.62
N ASN A 366 17.22 -10.57 28.42
CA ASN A 366 17.68 -10.24 29.76
C ASN A 366 17.15 -11.24 30.78
N ASN A 367 17.99 -12.21 31.12
CA ASN A 367 17.74 -13.20 32.16
C ASN A 367 18.33 -12.79 33.52
N SER A 368 18.91 -11.59 33.66
CA SER A 368 19.30 -11.08 34.96
C SER A 368 18.07 -10.57 35.72
N PRO A 369 17.83 -11.06 36.96
CA PRO A 369 16.78 -10.51 37.80
C PRO A 369 17.17 -9.17 38.46
N LYS A 370 18.44 -8.74 38.34
CA LYS A 370 18.99 -7.60 39.07
C LYS A 370 19.29 -6.39 38.20
N TYR A 371 19.64 -6.61 36.93
CA TYR A 371 20.19 -5.58 36.09
C TYR A 371 19.37 -5.40 34.81
N GLY A 372 19.04 -4.15 34.48
CA GLY A 372 18.50 -3.77 33.17
C GLY A 372 19.59 -3.21 32.26
N PHE A 373 19.31 -3.05 30.97
CA PHE A 373 20.28 -2.49 30.01
C PHE A 373 19.76 -1.17 29.45
N ASP A 374 20.49 -0.08 29.69
CA ASP A 374 20.23 1.24 29.08
C ASP A 374 21.11 1.45 27.84
N GLY A 375 20.55 2.08 26.80
CA GLY A 375 21.31 2.57 25.65
C GLY A 375 21.44 1.63 24.46
N GLY A 376 20.68 0.53 24.45
CA GLY A 376 20.61 -0.32 23.27
C GLY A 376 21.83 -1.19 23.02
N ILE A 377 21.70 -2.12 22.07
CA ILE A 377 22.78 -2.96 21.58
C ILE A 377 23.16 -2.47 20.20
N THR A 378 24.45 -2.16 20.04
CA THR A 378 25.03 -1.75 18.76
C THR A 378 25.48 -2.97 17.98
N PHE A 379 24.86 -3.19 16.83
CA PHE A 379 25.30 -4.14 15.82
C PHE A 379 26.10 -3.39 14.78
N THR A 380 27.21 -3.94 14.32
CA THR A 380 27.98 -3.31 13.23
C THR A 380 28.09 -4.28 12.06
N SER A 381 27.70 -3.81 10.89
CA SER A 381 27.87 -4.49 9.60
C SER A 381 28.84 -3.70 8.73
N SER A 382 29.18 -4.22 7.55
CA SER A 382 29.92 -3.44 6.54
C SER A 382 29.16 -2.20 6.07
N ASN A 383 27.85 -2.14 6.32
CA ASN A 383 26.97 -1.06 5.86
C ASN A 383 26.66 -0.03 6.97
N GLY A 384 27.25 -0.17 8.16
CA GLY A 384 27.07 0.76 9.29
C GLY A 384 26.69 0.07 10.59
N SER A 385 26.34 0.88 11.60
CA SER A 385 25.92 0.37 12.91
C SER A 385 24.41 0.56 13.14
N ILE A 386 23.74 -0.49 13.62
CA ILE A 386 22.33 -0.51 14.02
C ILE A 386 22.29 -0.53 15.55
N ASN A 387 21.50 0.34 16.18
CA ASN A 387 21.29 0.32 17.63
C ASN A 387 19.87 -0.16 17.92
N THR A 388 19.67 -1.12 18.83
CA THR A 388 18.33 -1.31 19.41
C THR A 388 17.97 -0.09 20.26
N PRO A 389 16.81 0.55 20.09
CA PRO A 389 16.38 1.58 21.03
C PRO A 389 15.87 0.94 22.33
N GLY A 390 16.13 1.61 23.47
CA GLY A 390 15.38 1.38 24.71
C GLY A 390 16.12 0.71 25.86
N TYR A 391 15.49 0.82 27.04
CA TYR A 391 15.85 0.12 28.27
C TYR A 391 15.27 -1.29 28.26
N VAL A 392 16.10 -2.32 28.43
CA VAL A 392 15.62 -3.70 28.63
C VAL A 392 15.53 -3.96 30.13
N SER A 393 14.31 -4.08 30.65
CA SER A 393 14.05 -4.31 32.08
C SER A 393 14.74 -5.57 32.62
N PRO A 394 15.17 -5.60 33.91
CA PRO A 394 15.38 -6.84 34.64
C PRO A 394 14.12 -7.70 34.54
N THR A 395 14.30 -9.02 34.46
CA THR A 395 13.23 -10.03 34.32
C THR A 395 12.31 -9.87 33.09
N GLY A 396 12.64 -10.57 32.00
CA GLY A 396 11.66 -10.89 30.94
C GLY A 396 11.57 -9.91 29.76
N GLY A 397 12.47 -8.94 29.67
CA GLY A 397 12.58 -8.08 28.48
C GLY A 397 13.39 -8.73 27.37
N ALA A 398 12.92 -8.63 26.13
CA ALA A 398 13.70 -8.93 24.93
C ALA A 398 13.79 -7.71 24.02
N ALA A 399 14.96 -7.47 23.43
CA ALA A 399 15.14 -6.49 22.36
C ALA A 399 15.51 -7.21 21.05
N SER A 400 15.03 -6.72 19.92
CA SER A 400 15.33 -7.27 18.60
C SER A 400 15.88 -6.21 17.65
N ALA A 401 16.77 -6.64 16.75
CA ALA A 401 17.17 -5.89 15.56
C ALA A 401 17.27 -6.82 14.36
N THR A 402 17.11 -6.27 13.16
CA THR A 402 17.31 -6.98 11.90
C THR A 402 18.40 -6.28 11.07
N SER A 403 19.16 -7.06 10.30
CA SER A 403 20.19 -6.54 9.39
C SER A 403 20.26 -7.38 8.12
N PRO A 404 20.55 -6.83 6.93
CA PRO A 404 20.69 -7.62 5.70
C PRO A 404 21.79 -8.70 5.78
N ILE A 405 21.49 -9.88 5.26
CA ILE A 405 22.33 -11.07 5.06
C ILE A 405 23.20 -10.83 3.83
N GLY A 406 24.50 -11.10 3.97
CA GLY A 406 25.53 -10.71 3.00
C GLY A 406 26.62 -9.84 3.64
N THR A 407 26.37 -9.37 4.86
CA THR A 407 27.36 -8.72 5.71
C THR A 407 27.76 -9.67 6.84
N SER A 408 29.06 -9.84 7.11
CA SER A 408 29.45 -10.39 8.41
C SER A 408 29.01 -9.39 9.47
N ILE A 409 28.06 -9.76 10.32
CA ILE A 409 27.59 -8.88 11.39
C ILE A 409 28.45 -9.14 12.62
N THR A 410 29.13 -8.10 13.10
CA THR A 410 29.75 -8.12 14.42
C THR A 410 28.71 -7.67 15.44
N VAL A 411 28.40 -8.59 16.34
CA VAL A 411 27.45 -8.38 17.43
C VAL A 411 28.25 -7.96 18.66
N ALA A 412 28.20 -6.68 19.00
CA ALA A 412 28.90 -6.12 20.15
C ALA A 412 27.89 -5.52 21.13
N PRO A 413 27.30 -6.33 22.04
CA PRO A 413 26.45 -5.77 23.07
C PRO A 413 27.23 -4.72 23.85
N LYS A 414 26.66 -3.52 23.97
CA LYS A 414 27.23 -2.43 24.74
C LYS A 414 26.28 -2.13 25.89
N ILE A 415 26.65 -2.59 27.08
CA ILE A 415 25.92 -2.27 28.30
C ILE A 415 26.57 -1.01 28.87
N THR A 416 25.91 0.14 28.74
CA THR A 416 26.46 1.47 29.05
C THR A 416 27.06 1.60 30.46
N TRP A 417 26.53 0.87 31.45
CA TRP A 417 27.02 0.86 32.83
C TRP A 417 28.04 -0.26 33.14
N TYR A 418 28.28 -1.20 32.22
CA TYR A 418 29.17 -2.34 32.42
C TYR A 418 30.46 -2.17 31.61
N ALA A 419 31.57 -1.87 32.29
CA ALA A 419 32.83 -1.47 31.66
C ALA A 419 33.65 -2.62 31.05
N LYS A 420 33.29 -3.89 31.30
CA LYS A 420 34.05 -5.04 30.77
C LYS A 420 33.59 -5.39 29.35
N PRO A 421 34.52 -5.56 28.38
CA PRO A 421 34.17 -6.00 27.05
C PRO A 421 33.51 -7.38 27.11
N LEU A 422 32.37 -7.50 26.42
CA LEU A 422 31.55 -8.71 26.41
C LEU A 422 32.10 -9.69 25.37
N SER A 423 32.28 -10.95 25.75
CA SER A 423 32.81 -12.01 24.89
C SER A 423 31.67 -12.84 24.26
N CYS A 424 30.91 -12.24 23.35
CA CYS A 424 30.16 -13.03 22.37
C CYS A 424 30.99 -13.18 21.09
N PRO A 425 30.69 -14.18 20.22
CA PRO A 425 31.46 -14.38 19.00
C PRO A 425 31.46 -13.11 18.15
N ASN A 426 32.66 -12.68 17.76
CA ASN A 426 32.89 -11.39 17.11
C ASN A 426 32.24 -11.27 15.71
N LYS A 427 31.69 -12.36 15.15
CA LYS A 427 31.06 -12.40 13.82
C LYS A 427 30.00 -13.50 13.72
N MET A 428 28.79 -13.14 13.30
CA MET A 428 27.77 -14.06 12.80
C MET A 428 28.00 -14.27 11.30
N ASP A 429 28.09 -15.52 10.85
CA ASP A 429 28.13 -15.87 9.43
C ASP A 429 26.70 -15.88 8.88
N THR A 430 26.26 -14.74 8.34
CA THR A 430 24.91 -14.58 7.80
C THR A 430 24.64 -15.47 6.59
N THR A 431 25.66 -16.10 6.00
CA THR A 431 25.44 -17.08 4.91
C THR A 431 24.92 -18.42 5.45
N LYS A 432 25.07 -18.69 6.76
CA LYS A 432 24.68 -19.94 7.42
C LYS A 432 23.57 -19.78 8.44
N TYR A 433 23.47 -18.60 9.04
CA TYR A 433 22.56 -18.31 10.15
C TYR A 433 21.68 -17.11 9.80
N SER A 434 20.38 -17.19 10.09
CA SER A 434 19.41 -16.09 9.97
C SER A 434 19.09 -15.48 11.34
N ARG A 435 19.52 -16.11 12.44
CA ARG A 435 19.18 -15.70 13.80
C ARG A 435 20.38 -15.78 14.73
N ALA A 436 20.55 -14.75 15.56
CA ALA A 436 21.42 -14.78 16.73
C ALA A 436 20.61 -14.48 17.99
N GLU A 437 20.81 -15.26 19.05
CA GLU A 437 20.21 -15.03 20.35
C GLU A 437 21.29 -14.78 21.38
N ILE A 438 21.17 -13.68 22.11
CA ILE A 438 22.10 -13.28 23.17
C ILE A 438 21.37 -13.39 24.50
N TYR A 439 21.84 -14.27 25.36
CA TYR A 439 21.31 -14.46 26.71
C TYR A 439 22.24 -13.79 27.71
N VAL A 440 21.74 -12.77 28.43
CA VAL A 440 22.50 -12.09 29.49
C VAL A 440 21.94 -12.50 30.85
N ALA A 441 22.76 -13.07 31.72
CA ALA A 441 22.37 -13.55 33.05
C ALA A 441 23.38 -13.14 34.13
N ASP A 442 23.01 -13.27 35.41
CA ASP A 442 23.98 -13.14 36.52
C ASP A 442 25.03 -14.25 36.41
N ASN A 443 26.32 -13.93 36.62
CA ASN A 443 27.38 -14.93 36.64
C ASN A 443 27.44 -15.62 38.02
N PRO A 444 27.07 -16.92 38.13
CA PRO A 444 27.06 -17.60 39.42
C PRO A 444 28.47 -17.81 39.98
N SER A 445 29.49 -17.88 39.12
CA SER A 445 30.88 -18.13 39.48
C SER A 445 31.64 -16.85 39.84
N ALA A 446 31.08 -15.67 39.57
CA ALA A 446 31.67 -14.38 39.89
C ALA A 446 30.58 -13.35 40.25
N PRO A 447 30.15 -13.32 41.54
CA PRO A 447 29.10 -12.42 42.00
C PRO A 447 29.36 -10.95 41.62
N GLY A 448 28.34 -10.25 41.11
CA GLY A 448 28.46 -8.88 40.62
C GLY A 448 28.92 -8.76 39.16
N THR A 449 29.06 -9.86 38.43
CA THR A 449 29.33 -9.87 36.98
C THR A 449 28.21 -10.55 36.20
N LEU A 450 28.17 -10.32 34.88
CA LEU A 450 27.20 -10.94 33.97
C LEU A 450 27.85 -12.08 33.18
N ALA A 451 27.10 -13.16 32.97
CA ALA A 451 27.39 -14.22 32.02
C ALA A 451 26.60 -13.98 30.73
N ILE A 452 27.23 -14.19 29.58
CA ILE A 452 26.59 -14.01 28.28
C ILE A 452 26.79 -15.26 27.45
N ASN A 453 25.69 -15.81 26.95
CA ASN A 453 25.69 -16.91 26.01
C ASN A 453 25.11 -16.42 24.67
N CYS A 454 25.73 -16.83 23.57
CA CYS A 454 25.26 -16.52 22.23
C CYS A 454 24.97 -17.81 21.46
N ASP A 455 23.76 -17.92 20.94
CA ASP A 455 23.34 -19.02 20.08
C ASP A 455 23.06 -18.52 18.67
N PHE A 456 23.47 -19.28 17.66
CA PHE A 456 23.21 -18.98 16.25
C PHE A 456 22.30 -20.05 15.64
N GLY A 457 21.29 -19.62 14.90
CA GLY A 457 20.26 -20.49 14.32
C GLY A 457 19.72 -19.96 12.99
N ASN A 458 18.75 -20.70 12.44
CA ASN A 458 18.00 -20.35 11.23
C ASN A 458 16.51 -20.17 11.50
#